data_AF-A0A2N1DUX2-F1
#
_entry.id   AF-A0A2N1DUX2-F1
#
_cell.length_a   1.000
_cell.length_b   1.000
_cell.length_c   1.000
_cell.angle_alpha   90.00
_cell.angle_beta   90.00
_cell.angle_gamma   90.00
#
_symmetry.space_group_name_H-M   'P 1'
#
loop_
_entity.id
_entity.type
_entity.pdbx_description
1 polymer ?
#
loop_
_entity_poly.entity_id
_entity_poly.type
_entity_poly.pdbx_seq_one_letter_code
_entity_poly.pdbx_strand_id
1 'polypeptide(L)'
;MGGQIITASTSLEIHDLRIACVGDRVRYPDGKESEIVSGAGFAATYKGLPIAIVGSATDNGDTVTGSLQNLAQVVEYADGDGIPGLLKPGYHGESQI
;
A
#
# COMPACT_ATOMS: atom_id res chain seq x y z
N MET A 1 -18.05 8.59 3.95
CA MET A 1 -16.93 9.00 4.82
C MET A 1 -15.84 7.96 4.65
N GLY A 2 -14.57 8.35 4.47
CA GLY A 2 -13.46 7.41 4.31
C GLY A 2 -12.94 6.90 5.66
N GLY A 3 -12.18 5.80 5.62
CA GLY A 3 -11.43 5.31 6.78
C GLY A 3 -10.04 5.94 6.91
N GLN A 4 -9.38 5.68 8.03
CA GLN A 4 -7.99 6.06 8.29
C GLN A 4 -7.13 4.82 8.46
N ILE A 5 -5.93 4.83 7.89
CA ILE A 5 -4.93 3.79 8.14
C ILE A 5 -4.45 3.96 9.60
N ILE A 6 -4.57 2.90 10.40
CA ILE A 6 -4.28 2.93 11.85
C ILE A 6 -3.09 2.07 12.26
N THR A 7 -2.55 1.26 11.35
CA THR A 7 -1.28 0.56 11.55
C THR A 7 -0.32 0.87 10.41
N ALA A 8 0.97 0.88 10.72
CA ALA A 8 2.04 0.95 9.74
C ALA A 8 3.12 -0.03 10.19
N SER A 9 3.13 -1.20 9.56
CA SER A 9 3.92 -2.37 10.01
C SER A 9 5.36 -2.34 9.52
N THR A 10 5.71 -1.38 8.65
CA THR A 10 7.09 -1.18 8.23
C THR A 10 7.91 -0.48 9.31
N SER A 11 9.23 -0.66 9.28
CA SER A 11 10.18 0.16 10.03
C SER A 11 10.68 1.37 9.21
N LEU A 12 10.06 1.65 8.06
CA LEU A 12 10.41 2.77 7.19
C LEU A 12 9.68 4.02 7.66
N GLU A 13 10.39 5.15 7.65
CA GLU A 13 9.89 6.41 8.16
C GLU A 13 10.31 7.56 7.24
N ILE A 14 9.36 8.45 6.93
CA ILE A 14 9.58 9.67 6.14
C ILE A 14 8.98 10.82 6.93
N HIS A 15 9.78 11.80 7.33
CA HIS A 15 9.35 12.96 8.14
C HIS A 15 8.51 12.55 9.37
N ASP A 16 9.03 11.61 10.15
CA ASP A 16 8.40 11.06 11.35
C ASP A 16 7.07 10.30 11.13
N LEU A 17 6.78 9.92 9.87
CA LEU A 17 5.62 9.14 9.49
C LEU A 17 6.03 7.75 9.00
N ARG A 18 5.53 6.71 9.67
CA ARG A 18 5.72 5.34 9.22
C ARG A 18 4.95 5.06 7.93
N ILE A 19 5.58 4.27 7.06
CA ILE A 19 5.00 3.87 5.79
C ILE A 19 4.16 2.60 5.99
N ALA A 20 2.93 2.60 5.49
CA ALA A 20 2.06 1.43 5.53
C ALA A 20 2.39 0.45 4.38
N CYS A 21 2.07 -0.82 4.56
CA CYS A 21 2.16 -1.85 3.53
C CYS A 21 0.88 -2.71 3.47
N VAL A 22 0.82 -3.61 2.49
CA VAL A 22 -0.20 -4.67 2.47
C VAL A 22 -0.23 -5.39 3.82
N GLY A 23 -1.42 -5.61 4.36
CA GLY A 23 -1.63 -6.14 5.71
C GLY A 23 -1.97 -5.08 6.77
N ASP A 24 -1.73 -3.79 6.49
CA ASP A 24 -2.05 -2.73 7.45
C ASP A 24 -3.56 -2.42 7.48
N ARG A 25 -4.06 -2.07 8.67
CA ARG A 25 -5.49 -1.90 8.96
C ARG A 25 -5.97 -0.49 8.68
N VAL A 26 -7.20 -0.40 8.19
CA VAL A 26 -7.97 0.83 8.04
C VAL A 26 -9.17 0.78 8.99
N ARG A 27 -9.47 1.88 9.67
CA ARG A 27 -10.66 2.02 10.54
C ARG A 27 -11.59 3.10 10.02
N TYR A 28 -12.88 2.77 9.97
CA TYR A 28 -13.96 3.64 9.52
C TYR A 28 -14.68 4.33 10.69
N PRO A 29 -15.42 5.43 10.43
CA PRO A 29 -16.16 6.14 11.48
C PRO A 29 -17.23 5.29 12.19
N ASP A 30 -17.76 4.26 11.54
CA ASP A 30 -18.72 3.31 12.12
C ASP A 30 -18.05 2.23 12.99
N GLY A 31 -16.72 2.29 13.14
CA GLY A 31 -15.92 1.36 13.91
C GLY A 31 -15.55 0.07 13.17
N LYS A 32 -16.03 -0.13 11.94
CA LYS A 32 -15.58 -1.25 11.10
C LYS A 32 -14.12 -1.06 10.72
N GLU A 33 -13.50 -2.17 10.37
CA GLU A 33 -12.13 -2.20 9.89
C GLU A 33 -12.02 -2.99 8.60
N SER A 34 -11.01 -2.64 7.81
CA SER A 34 -10.57 -3.34 6.60
C SER A 34 -9.05 -3.45 6.62
N GLU A 35 -8.52 -4.20 5.66
CA GLU A 35 -7.08 -4.38 5.46
C GLU A 35 -6.66 -3.88 4.08
N ILE A 36 -5.47 -3.29 3.96
CA ILE A 36 -4.85 -2.96 2.67
C ILE A 36 -4.41 -4.25 1.99
N VAL A 37 -4.93 -4.51 0.79
CA VAL A 37 -4.69 -5.78 0.06
C VAL A 37 -3.85 -5.63 -1.20
N SER A 38 -3.59 -4.41 -1.67
CA SER A 38 -2.70 -4.14 -2.80
C SER A 38 -1.76 -2.96 -2.53
N GLY A 39 -0.79 -2.73 -3.41
CA GLY A 39 0.22 -1.70 -3.23
C GLY A 39 1.11 -1.52 -4.44
N ALA A 40 2.36 -1.11 -4.22
CA ALA A 40 3.34 -0.82 -5.27
C ALA A 40 3.79 -2.06 -6.10
N GLY A 41 3.31 -3.26 -5.78
CA GLY A 41 3.79 -4.50 -6.39
C GLY A 41 5.29 -4.68 -6.18
N PHE A 42 5.97 -5.13 -7.23
CA PHE A 42 7.42 -5.33 -7.25
C PHE A 42 8.22 -4.03 -7.13
N ALA A 43 7.63 -2.87 -7.46
CA ALA A 43 8.36 -1.60 -7.46
C ALA A 43 8.85 -1.18 -6.07
N ALA A 44 8.14 -1.56 -5.00
CA ALA A 44 8.57 -1.33 -3.63
C ALA A 44 7.91 -2.34 -2.68
N THR A 45 8.74 -3.12 -1.98
CA THR A 45 8.29 -4.05 -0.94
C THR A 45 9.04 -3.85 0.36
N TYR A 46 8.38 -4.19 1.47
CA TYR A 46 8.99 -4.34 2.79
C TYR A 46 8.77 -5.77 3.25
N LYS A 47 9.85 -6.54 3.40
CA LYS A 47 9.81 -7.98 3.73
C LYS A 47 8.88 -8.79 2.80
N GLY A 48 8.90 -8.48 1.50
CA GLY A 48 8.04 -9.11 0.49
C GLY A 48 6.60 -8.61 0.44
N LEU A 49 6.18 -7.72 1.36
CA LEU A 49 4.87 -7.09 1.31
C LEU A 49 4.94 -5.78 0.54
N PRO A 50 4.10 -5.56 -0.49
CA PRO A 50 4.08 -4.30 -1.23
C PRO A 50 3.80 -3.10 -0.32
N ILE A 51 4.55 -2.01 -0.53
CA ILE A 51 4.28 -0.72 0.12
C ILE A 51 2.93 -0.18 -0.35
N ALA A 52 2.14 0.36 0.57
CA ALA A 52 0.87 0.99 0.24
C ALA A 52 1.11 2.34 -0.45
N ILE A 53 0.40 2.57 -1.55
CA ILE A 53 0.43 3.82 -2.33
C ILE A 53 -1.00 4.32 -2.57
N VAL A 54 -1.15 5.59 -2.98
CA VAL A 54 -2.44 6.08 -3.49
C VAL A 54 -2.87 5.19 -4.66
N GLY A 55 -4.12 4.72 -4.63
CA GLY A 55 -4.66 3.71 -5.54
C GLY A 55 -4.71 2.28 -4.97
N SER A 56 -4.07 2.02 -3.82
CA SER A 56 -4.13 0.70 -3.15
C SER A 56 -5.56 0.38 -2.73
N ALA A 57 -5.97 -0.87 -2.92
CA ALA A 57 -7.29 -1.36 -2.54
C ALA A 57 -7.30 -1.87 -1.10
N THR A 58 -8.45 -1.79 -0.45
CA THR A 58 -8.75 -2.50 0.78
C THR A 58 -9.67 -3.71 0.53
N ASP A 59 -9.69 -4.67 1.45
CA ASP A 59 -10.48 -5.92 1.30
C ASP A 59 -12.00 -5.70 1.17
N ASN A 60 -12.51 -4.58 1.67
CA ASN A 60 -13.91 -4.17 1.53
C ASN A 60 -14.21 -3.39 0.24
N GLY A 61 -13.25 -3.28 -0.67
CA GLY A 61 -13.41 -2.67 -1.99
C GLY A 61 -13.16 -1.16 -2.06
N ASP A 62 -12.78 -0.51 -0.95
CA ASP A 62 -12.36 0.89 -0.98
C ASP A 62 -10.94 1.05 -1.54
N THR A 63 -10.54 2.31 -1.72
CA THR A 63 -9.23 2.67 -2.28
C THR A 63 -8.58 3.75 -1.42
N VAL A 64 -7.27 3.63 -1.19
CA VAL A 64 -6.46 4.68 -0.57
C VAL A 64 -6.37 5.87 -1.53
N THR A 65 -6.98 7.00 -1.15
CA THR A 65 -7.07 8.20 -2.01
C THR A 65 -6.05 9.29 -1.67
N GLY A 66 -5.29 9.13 -0.59
CA GLY A 66 -4.35 10.14 -0.13
C GLY A 66 -3.21 9.56 0.70
N SER A 67 -2.16 10.36 0.84
CA SER A 67 -0.99 10.09 1.65
C SER A 67 -0.64 11.37 2.42
N LEU A 68 -0.09 11.21 3.62
CA LEU A 68 0.38 12.34 4.43
C LEU A 68 1.68 12.97 3.87
N GLN A 69 2.36 12.28 2.94
CA GLN A 69 3.58 12.73 2.27
C GLN A 69 3.52 12.46 0.76
N ASN A 70 4.30 13.21 -0.03
CA ASN A 70 4.35 13.14 -1.50
C ASN A 70 5.79 13.04 -2.08
N LEU A 71 6.72 12.42 -1.35
CA LEU A 71 8.15 12.36 -1.70
C LEU A 71 8.47 11.38 -2.84
N ALA A 72 7.69 10.32 -3.00
CA ALA A 72 7.95 9.26 -3.98
C ALA A 72 6.69 8.90 -4.77
N GLN A 73 6.90 8.45 -6.01
CA GLN A 73 5.86 7.97 -6.91
C GLN A 73 6.33 6.72 -7.64
N VAL A 74 5.39 5.82 -7.91
CA VAL A 74 5.61 4.68 -8.82
C VAL A 74 5.16 5.11 -10.21
N VAL A 75 6.02 4.93 -11.21
CA VAL A 75 5.72 5.26 -12.60
C VAL A 75 5.81 4.00 -13.43
N GLU A 76 4.70 3.63 -14.05
CA GLU A 76 4.64 2.58 -15.08
C GLU A 76 4.59 3.25 -16.45
N TYR A 77 5.51 2.87 -17.33
CA TYR A 77 5.56 3.38 -18.70
C TYR A 77 4.81 2.42 -19.63
N ALA A 78 3.98 2.96 -20.52
CA ALA A 78 3.11 2.17 -21.39
C ALA A 78 3.87 1.29 -22.41
N ASP A 79 5.12 1.62 -22.70
CA ASP A 79 6.03 0.88 -23.57
C ASP A 79 6.92 -0.12 -22.82
N GLY A 80 6.78 -0.24 -21.49
CA GLY A 80 7.46 -1.24 -20.67
C GLY A 80 6.63 -2.52 -20.47
N ASP A 81 7.25 -3.51 -19.81
CA ASP A 81 6.62 -4.81 -19.48
C ASP A 81 5.58 -4.74 -18.35
N GLY A 82 5.30 -3.53 -17.83
CA GLY A 82 4.51 -3.30 -16.64
C GLY A 82 5.26 -3.61 -15.34
N ILE A 83 4.68 -3.20 -14.21
CA ILE A 83 5.22 -3.49 -12.88
C ILE A 83 4.48 -4.70 -12.31
N PRO A 84 5.16 -5.85 -12.09
CA PRO A 84 4.51 -7.02 -11.54
C PRO A 84 3.80 -6.72 -10.22
N GLY A 85 2.50 -7.02 -10.16
CA GLY A 85 1.72 -6.86 -8.94
C GLY A 85 1.32 -5.44 -8.58
N LEU A 86 1.61 -4.44 -9.42
CA LEU A 86 1.19 -3.06 -9.16
C LEU A 86 -0.33 -2.99 -8.99
N LEU A 87 -0.76 -2.49 -7.84
CA LEU A 87 -2.15 -2.36 -7.40
C LEU A 87 -2.97 -3.67 -7.45
N LYS A 88 -2.32 -4.83 -7.60
CA LYS A 88 -2.98 -6.14 -7.68
C LYS A 88 -3.17 -6.73 -6.28
N PRO A 89 -4.42 -7.01 -5.85
CA PRO A 89 -4.66 -7.68 -4.58
C PRO A 89 -3.98 -9.06 -4.49
N GLY A 90 -3.44 -9.38 -3.32
CA GLY A 90 -2.81 -10.68 -3.04
C GLY A 90 -1.44 -10.90 -3.70
N TYR A 91 -0.82 -9.86 -4.25
CA TYR A 91 0.57 -9.95 -4.69
C TYR A 91 1.52 -9.97 -3.49
N HIS A 92 2.42 -10.95 -3.47
CA HIS A 92 3.55 -11.02 -2.55
C HIS A 92 4.83 -11.03 -3.38
N GLY A 93 5.76 -10.14 -3.06
CA GLY A 93 7.08 -10.13 -3.66
C GLY A 93 7.84 -11.39 -3.23
N GLU A 94 8.68 -11.93 -4.12
CA GLU A 94 9.59 -13.01 -3.77
C GLU A 94 10.47 -12.54 -2.60
N SER A 95 10.49 -13.29 -1.49
CA SER A 95 11.40 -13.00 -0.39
C SER A 95 12.83 -13.02 -0.92
N GLN A 96 13.52 -11.87 -0.89
CA GLN A 96 14.97 -11.88 -1.05
C GLN A 96 15.55 -12.69 0.11
N ILE A 97 16.02 -13.88 -0.23
CA ILE A 97 16.71 -14.83 0.64
C ILE A 97 18.05 -14.23 1.08
#